data_AF-K2CRB0-F1
#
_entry.id   AF-K2CRB0-F1
#
_cell.length_a   1.000
_cell.length_b   1.000
_cell.length_c   1.000
_cell.angle_alpha   90.00
_cell.angle_beta   90.00
_cell.angle_gamma   90.00
#
_symmetry.space_group_name_H-M   'P 1'
#
loop_
_entity.id
_entity.type
_entity.pdbx_description
1 polymer ?
#
loop_
_entity_poly.entity_id
_entity_poly.type
_entity_poly.pdbx_seq_one_letter_code
_entity_poly.pdbx_strand_id
1 'polypeptide(L)'
;MDKYNTAYKTAGFFRRYFATMLDFSINMSISFVPFLFTTFSVVEAYIKSPSSFNVISLILPIVFLFIMPIGIFFYSWYFTHKFGGTIGKILFGLRIVDEGGSYIDKSTAFWRMTAGRAVSSSFFGLGYFWAFRKKEDLTWHDRFLGTKVLTVGNPIWGIVALVLLKILFVVLSVYFITGILPQFLNTPPVRAMPVLGYTQSVF
;
A
#
# COMPACT_ATOMS: atom_id res chain seq x y z
N MET A 1 -10.10 34.29 -17.00
CA MET A 1 -8.64 34.12 -17.19
C MET A 1 -8.03 33.84 -15.82
N ASP A 2 -7.66 32.58 -15.59
CA ASP A 2 -7.47 32.02 -14.25
C ASP A 2 -6.13 32.38 -13.60
N LYS A 3 -6.21 32.73 -12.32
CA LYS A 3 -5.15 33.22 -11.42
C LYS A 3 -4.01 32.22 -11.16
N TYR A 4 -4.04 31.03 -11.77
CA TYR A 4 -3.14 29.91 -11.47
C TYR A 4 -2.05 29.65 -12.51
N ASN A 5 -2.11 30.29 -13.69
CA ASN A 5 -1.25 29.91 -14.81
C ASN A 5 0.22 30.40 -14.70
N THR A 6 0.60 31.12 -13.63
CA THR A 6 1.95 31.70 -13.50
C THR A 6 2.65 31.47 -12.15
N ALA A 7 1.98 30.97 -11.11
CA ALA A 7 2.58 30.90 -9.77
C ALA A 7 3.18 29.53 -9.38
N TYR A 8 2.65 28.42 -9.89
CA TYR A 8 3.04 27.08 -9.45
C TYR A 8 3.81 26.32 -10.52
N LYS A 9 4.95 25.76 -10.14
CA LYS A 9 5.80 24.93 -11.02
C LYS A 9 5.28 23.49 -11.07
N THR A 10 5.34 22.87 -12.24
CA THR A 10 5.13 21.43 -12.40
C THR A 10 6.08 20.67 -11.48
N ALA A 11 5.55 19.64 -10.81
CA ALA A 11 6.31 18.84 -9.88
C ALA A 11 7.28 17.92 -10.63
N GLY A 12 8.56 18.01 -10.28
CA GLY A 12 9.60 17.15 -10.82
C GLY A 12 9.42 15.68 -10.43
N PHE A 13 10.07 14.83 -11.22
CA PHE A 13 10.04 13.37 -11.11
C PHE A 13 10.20 12.82 -9.69
N PHE A 14 11.33 13.11 -9.05
CA PHE A 14 11.71 12.52 -7.75
C PHE A 14 10.70 12.85 -6.66
N ARG A 15 10.13 14.05 -6.68
CA ARG A 15 9.13 14.46 -5.70
C ARG A 15 7.85 13.63 -5.82
N ARG A 16 7.43 13.31 -7.05
CA ARG A 16 6.29 12.40 -7.30
C ARG A 16 6.61 10.96 -6.92
N TYR A 17 7.84 10.51 -7.18
CA TYR A 17 8.32 9.18 -6.83
C TYR A 17 8.31 8.98 -5.31
N PHE A 18 8.95 9.87 -4.54
CA PHE A 18 8.99 9.76 -3.07
C PHE A 18 7.61 9.92 -2.42
N ALA A 19 6.75 10.78 -2.96
CA ALA A 19 5.34 10.85 -2.54
C ALA A 19 4.63 9.50 -2.70
N THR A 20 4.88 8.82 -3.83
CA THR A 20 4.30 7.50 -4.11
C THR A 20 4.91 6.41 -3.23
N MET A 21 6.21 6.47 -2.92
CA MET A 21 6.85 5.57 -1.95
C MET A 21 6.27 5.75 -0.54
N LEU A 22 5.94 6.99 -0.16
CA LEU A 22 5.26 7.27 1.11
C LEU A 22 3.86 6.68 1.13
N ASP A 23 3.06 6.90 0.08
CA ASP A 23 1.73 6.28 -0.05
C ASP A 23 1.81 4.74 0.02
N PHE A 24 2.79 4.13 -0.66
CA PHE A 24 3.01 2.69 -0.59
C PHE A 24 3.35 2.23 0.84
N SER A 25 4.22 2.96 1.53
CA SER A 25 4.62 2.63 2.90
C SER A 25 3.44 2.75 3.87
N ILE A 26 2.60 3.78 3.73
CA ILE A 26 1.37 3.95 4.52
C ILE A 26 0.42 2.78 4.29
N ASN A 27 0.18 2.42 3.03
CA ASN A 27 -0.73 1.32 2.68
C ASN A 27 -0.21 -0.04 3.20
N MET A 28 1.10 -0.28 3.13
CA MET A 28 1.73 -1.48 3.69
C MET A 28 1.56 -1.54 5.21
N SER A 29 1.72 -0.43 5.91
CA SER A 29 1.52 -0.37 7.37
C SER A 29 0.08 -0.62 7.77
N ILE A 30 -0.90 -0.10 7.03
CA ILE A 30 -2.32 -0.23 7.37
C ILE A 30 -2.87 -1.62 7.02
N SER A 31 -2.39 -2.26 5.96
CA SER A 31 -2.95 -3.53 5.48
C SER A 31 -2.03 -4.73 5.66
N PHE A 32 -0.79 -4.65 5.19
CA PHE A 32 0.09 -5.81 5.13
C PHE A 32 0.63 -6.23 6.50
N VAL A 33 0.96 -5.27 7.38
CA VAL A 33 1.45 -5.58 8.73
C VAL A 33 0.38 -6.28 9.58
N PRO A 34 -0.87 -5.76 9.68
CA PRO A 34 -1.95 -6.46 10.38
C PRO A 34 -2.32 -7.80 9.72
N PHE A 35 -2.26 -7.88 8.37
CA PHE A 35 -2.44 -9.14 7.66
C PHE A 35 -1.46 -10.21 8.15
N LEU A 36 -0.14 -9.92 8.13
CA LEU A 36 0.86 -10.87 8.61
C LEU A 36 0.62 -11.25 10.06
N PHE A 37 0.39 -10.28 10.94
CA PHE A 37 0.16 -10.56 12.35
C PHE A 37 -1.02 -11.51 12.57
N THR A 38 -2.19 -11.18 11.98
CA THR A 38 -3.39 -12.00 12.12
C THR A 38 -3.24 -13.38 11.49
N THR A 39 -2.58 -13.49 10.33
CA THR A 39 -2.30 -14.79 9.69
C THR A 39 -1.40 -15.65 10.56
N PHE A 40 -0.29 -15.12 11.09
CA PHE A 40 0.61 -15.88 11.94
C PHE A 40 -0.09 -16.33 13.22
N SER A 41 -0.88 -15.47 13.88
CA SER A 41 -1.67 -15.89 15.05
C SER A 41 -2.64 -17.04 14.75
N VAL A 42 -3.30 -17.02 13.58
CA VAL A 42 -4.22 -18.10 13.16
C VAL A 42 -3.47 -19.40 12.86
N VAL A 43 -2.33 -19.32 12.18
CA VAL A 43 -1.47 -20.48 11.90
C VAL A 43 -0.96 -21.09 13.21
N GLU A 44 -0.57 -20.26 14.19
CA GLU A 44 -0.14 -20.73 15.51
C GLU A 44 -1.25 -21.53 16.21
N ALA A 45 -2.47 -20.99 16.20
CA ALA A 45 -3.63 -21.62 16.82
C ALA A 45 -3.95 -22.97 16.16
N TYR A 46 -3.82 -23.05 14.83
CA TYR A 46 -3.99 -24.30 14.08
C TYR A 46 -2.92 -25.34 14.44
N ILE A 47 -1.65 -24.95 14.48
CA ILE A 47 -0.54 -25.87 14.82
C ILE A 47 -0.69 -26.43 16.24
N LYS A 48 -1.07 -25.59 17.20
CA LYS A 48 -1.20 -25.98 18.62
C LYS A 48 -2.37 -26.93 18.87
N SER A 49 -3.52 -26.66 18.27
CA SER A 49 -4.74 -27.45 18.51
C SER A 49 -5.60 -27.60 17.24
N PRO A 50 -5.20 -28.48 16.30
CA PRO A 50 -5.89 -28.63 15.02
C PRO A 50 -7.37 -29.02 15.15
N SER A 51 -7.70 -29.90 16.12
CA SER A 51 -9.05 -30.41 16.33
C SER A 51 -10.02 -29.38 16.93
N SER A 52 -9.50 -28.31 17.56
CA SER A 52 -10.31 -27.21 18.12
C SER A 52 -10.17 -25.93 17.31
N PHE A 53 -9.71 -26.02 16.06
CA PHE A 53 -9.50 -24.85 15.22
C PHE A 53 -10.82 -24.14 14.91
N ASN A 54 -10.87 -22.85 15.22
CA ASN A 54 -12.04 -22.03 14.92
C ASN A 54 -11.87 -21.33 13.57
N VAL A 55 -12.65 -21.75 12.56
CA VAL A 55 -12.64 -21.18 11.21
C VAL A 55 -12.98 -19.68 11.17
N ILE A 56 -13.71 -19.15 12.16
CA ILE A 56 -14.06 -17.72 12.27
C ILE A 56 -12.79 -16.86 12.43
N SER A 57 -11.70 -17.43 12.98
CA SER A 57 -10.42 -16.73 13.13
C SER A 57 -9.81 -16.27 11.79
N LEU A 58 -10.21 -16.88 10.66
CA LEU A 58 -9.75 -16.52 9.32
C LEU A 58 -10.36 -15.22 8.78
N ILE A 59 -11.42 -14.68 9.41
CA ILE A 59 -12.09 -13.47 8.93
C ILE A 59 -11.13 -12.29 8.86
N LEU A 60 -10.33 -12.05 9.91
CA LEU A 60 -9.43 -10.90 9.96
C LEU A 60 -8.33 -10.96 8.87
N PRO A 61 -7.59 -12.08 8.69
CA PRO A 61 -6.68 -12.24 7.56
C PRO A 61 -7.35 -12.00 6.19
N ILE A 62 -8.55 -12.54 5.98
CA ILE A 62 -9.30 -12.38 4.72
C ILE A 62 -9.68 -10.92 4.49
N VAL A 63 -10.14 -10.21 5.53
CA VAL A 63 -10.48 -8.79 5.45
C VAL A 63 -9.24 -7.96 5.08
N PHE A 64 -8.11 -8.19 5.74
CA PHE A 64 -6.88 -7.45 5.41
C PHE A 64 -6.33 -7.78 4.01
N LEU A 65 -6.53 -9.01 3.53
CA LEU A 65 -6.06 -9.44 2.23
C LEU A 65 -6.93 -8.93 1.07
N PHE A 66 -8.26 -8.97 1.21
CA PHE A 66 -9.18 -8.70 0.10
C PHE A 66 -9.99 -7.42 0.25
N ILE A 67 -10.48 -7.09 1.44
CA ILE A 67 -11.38 -5.95 1.65
C ILE A 67 -10.60 -4.65 1.85
N MET A 68 -9.51 -4.68 2.61
CA MET A 68 -8.69 -3.50 2.89
C MET A 68 -8.10 -2.83 1.64
N PRO A 69 -7.56 -3.56 0.64
CA PRO A 69 -7.07 -2.93 -0.60
C PRO A 69 -8.16 -2.16 -1.36
N ILE A 70 -9.40 -2.64 -1.32
CA ILE A 70 -10.56 -1.96 -1.91
C ILE A 70 -10.82 -0.66 -1.16
N GLY A 71 -10.81 -0.70 0.18
CA GLY A 71 -10.93 0.50 1.03
C GLY A 71 -9.85 1.54 0.73
N ILE A 72 -8.59 1.11 0.60
CA ILE A 72 -7.46 1.98 0.24
C ILE A 72 -7.67 2.63 -1.13
N PHE A 73 -8.22 1.89 -2.09
CA PHE A 73 -8.52 2.45 -3.41
C PHE A 73 -9.53 3.59 -3.33
N PHE A 74 -10.68 3.36 -2.67
CA PHE A 74 -11.71 4.40 -2.51
C PHE A 74 -11.24 5.58 -1.69
N TYR A 75 -10.47 5.32 -0.63
CA TYR A 75 -9.80 6.34 0.17
C TYR A 75 -8.92 7.23 -0.71
N SER A 76 -8.03 6.62 -1.49
CA SER A 76 -7.07 7.33 -2.34
C SER A 76 -7.81 8.16 -3.40
N TRP A 77 -8.84 7.57 -4.02
CA TRP A 77 -9.68 8.22 -5.03
C TRP A 77 -10.37 9.46 -4.47
N TYR A 78 -11.04 9.30 -3.32
CA TYR A 78 -11.75 10.40 -2.66
C TYR A 78 -10.78 11.52 -2.27
N PHE A 79 -9.64 11.19 -1.69
CA PHE A 79 -8.62 12.17 -1.31
C PHE A 79 -8.07 12.92 -2.53
N THR A 80 -7.84 12.21 -3.62
CA THR A 80 -7.33 12.80 -4.85
C THR A 80 -8.34 13.77 -5.47
N HIS A 81 -9.63 13.43 -5.47
CA HIS A 81 -10.69 14.33 -5.93
C HIS A 81 -10.85 15.55 -5.00
N LYS A 82 -10.91 15.33 -3.68
CA LYS A 82 -11.29 16.37 -2.72
C LYS A 82 -10.14 17.30 -2.31
N PHE A 83 -8.93 16.77 -2.21
CA PHE A 83 -7.76 17.50 -1.71
C PHE A 83 -6.66 17.65 -2.78
N GLY A 84 -6.89 17.14 -3.98
CA GLY A 84 -5.91 17.18 -5.08
C GLY A 84 -4.73 16.23 -4.85
N GLY A 85 -4.83 15.22 -4.00
CA GLY A 85 -3.75 14.26 -3.82
C GLY A 85 -4.06 13.19 -2.78
N THR A 86 -3.30 12.10 -2.84
CA THR A 86 -3.19 11.13 -1.74
C THR A 86 -2.41 11.73 -0.56
N ILE A 87 -2.43 11.09 0.62
CA ILE A 87 -1.69 11.59 1.81
C ILE A 87 -0.23 11.87 1.46
N GLY A 88 0.45 10.92 0.83
CA GLY A 88 1.84 11.04 0.46
C GLY A 88 2.08 12.25 -0.44
N LYS A 89 1.23 12.45 -1.45
CA LYS A 89 1.30 13.63 -2.33
C LYS A 89 1.07 14.93 -1.57
N ILE A 90 0.08 14.98 -0.70
CA ILE A 90 -0.22 16.16 0.11
C ILE A 90 0.96 16.50 1.05
N LEU A 91 1.53 15.50 1.73
CA LEU A 91 2.69 15.67 2.62
C LEU A 91 3.95 16.11 1.87
N PHE A 92 4.10 15.63 0.63
CA PHE A 92 5.14 16.13 -0.28
C PHE A 92 4.75 17.45 -0.94
N GLY A 93 3.71 18.16 -0.50
CA GLY A 93 3.31 19.47 -1.04
C GLY A 93 2.99 19.43 -2.54
N LEU A 94 2.40 18.33 -3.01
CA LEU A 94 1.96 18.12 -4.38
C LEU A 94 0.45 18.26 -4.47
N ARG A 95 -0.01 18.81 -5.60
CA ARG A 95 -1.43 18.90 -5.94
C ARG A 95 -1.67 18.50 -7.38
N ILE A 96 -2.67 17.67 -7.60
CA ILE A 96 -3.17 17.24 -8.90
C ILE A 96 -4.32 18.17 -9.26
N VAL A 97 -4.22 18.75 -10.45
CA VAL A 97 -5.20 19.68 -11.01
C VAL A 97 -5.50 19.31 -12.46
N ASP A 98 -6.61 19.80 -13.00
CA ASP A 98 -6.91 19.76 -14.43
C ASP A 98 -6.05 20.76 -15.22
N GLU A 99 -6.26 20.84 -16.54
CA GLU A 99 -5.54 21.79 -17.41
C GLU A 99 -5.76 23.26 -17.03
N GLY A 100 -6.92 23.58 -16.44
CA GLY A 100 -7.30 24.91 -15.97
C GLY A 100 -6.77 25.25 -14.56
N GLY A 101 -6.15 24.29 -13.86
CA GLY A 101 -5.65 24.48 -12.50
C GLY A 101 -6.68 24.24 -11.40
N SER A 102 -7.88 23.77 -11.74
CA SER A 102 -8.92 23.39 -10.78
C SER A 102 -8.77 21.95 -10.29
N TYR A 103 -9.43 21.60 -9.18
CA TYR A 103 -9.46 20.22 -8.71
C TYR A 103 -10.15 19.32 -9.73
N ILE A 104 -9.59 18.13 -9.95
CA ILE A 104 -10.13 17.16 -10.89
C ILE A 104 -11.47 16.61 -10.40
N ASP A 105 -12.38 16.31 -11.33
CA ASP A 105 -13.67 15.70 -11.02
C ASP A 105 -13.52 14.22 -10.60
N LYS A 106 -14.62 13.64 -10.10
CA LYS A 106 -14.67 12.27 -9.59
C LYS A 106 -14.33 11.23 -10.65
N SER A 107 -14.80 11.41 -11.88
CA SER A 107 -14.56 10.46 -12.98
C SER A 107 -13.09 10.50 -13.39
N THR A 108 -12.54 11.70 -13.59
CA THR A 108 -11.11 11.86 -13.90
C THR A 108 -10.22 11.31 -12.79
N ALA A 109 -10.56 11.55 -11.52
CA ALA A 109 -9.84 10.97 -10.40
C ALA A 109 -9.87 9.43 -10.42
N PHE A 110 -11.01 8.82 -10.74
CA PHE A 110 -11.18 7.37 -10.79
C PHE A 110 -10.32 6.76 -11.91
N TRP A 111 -10.46 7.28 -13.13
CA TRP A 111 -9.68 6.81 -14.27
C TRP A 111 -8.19 7.06 -14.11
N ARG A 112 -7.80 8.17 -13.48
CA ARG A 112 -6.39 8.46 -13.15
C ARG A 112 -5.80 7.42 -12.19
N MET A 113 -6.59 6.93 -11.24
CA MET A 113 -6.14 5.85 -10.34
C MET A 113 -6.03 4.51 -11.06
N THR A 114 -7.05 4.16 -11.85
CA THR A 114 -7.11 2.86 -12.54
C THR A 114 -6.05 2.77 -13.65
N ALA A 115 -5.99 3.76 -14.54
CA ALA A 115 -5.01 3.79 -15.64
C ALA A 115 -3.59 4.07 -15.12
N GLY A 116 -3.42 4.96 -14.14
CA GLY A 116 -2.12 5.29 -13.55
C GLY A 116 -1.48 4.13 -12.79
N ARG A 117 -2.28 3.33 -12.08
CA ARG A 117 -1.80 2.11 -11.40
C ARG A 117 -1.55 0.98 -12.38
N ALA A 118 -2.45 0.72 -13.34
CA ALA A 118 -2.27 -0.33 -14.34
C ALA A 118 -0.98 -0.14 -15.18
N VAL A 119 -0.68 1.09 -15.59
CA VAL A 119 0.55 1.39 -16.36
C VAL A 119 1.81 1.34 -15.48
N SER A 120 1.72 1.67 -14.17
CA SER A 120 2.85 1.52 -13.24
C SER A 120 3.13 0.05 -12.87
N SER A 121 2.09 -0.76 -12.70
CA SER A 121 2.20 -2.18 -12.31
C SER A 121 2.65 -3.06 -13.47
N SER A 122 2.16 -2.81 -14.70
CA SER A 122 2.47 -3.64 -15.87
C SER A 122 3.91 -3.48 -16.38
N PHE A 123 4.66 -2.50 -15.89
CA PHE A 123 6.01 -2.22 -16.37
C PHE A 123 7.04 -1.90 -15.28
N PHE A 124 6.89 -2.39 -14.03
CA PHE A 124 7.89 -2.13 -12.97
C PHE A 124 8.24 -0.63 -12.81
N GLY A 125 7.28 0.26 -13.05
CA GLY A 125 7.54 1.71 -13.06
C GLY A 125 8.13 2.29 -14.36
N LEU A 126 8.19 1.61 -15.51
CA LEU A 126 8.68 2.24 -16.75
C LEU A 126 7.81 3.41 -17.27
N GLY A 127 6.56 3.53 -16.83
CA GLY A 127 5.74 4.73 -17.08
C GLY A 127 6.36 6.03 -16.53
N TYR A 128 7.29 5.90 -15.57
CA TYR A 128 8.11 6.98 -15.02
C TYR A 128 9.30 7.36 -15.90
N PHE A 129 9.77 6.48 -16.80
CA PHE A 129 10.95 6.73 -17.65
C PHE A 129 10.70 7.74 -18.77
N TRP A 130 9.45 8.02 -19.14
CA TRP A 130 9.14 9.07 -20.15
C TRP A 130 9.08 10.49 -19.57
N ALA A 131 9.00 10.64 -18.24
CA ALA A 131 9.21 11.94 -17.60
C ALA A 131 10.64 12.47 -17.81
N PHE A 132 11.58 11.61 -18.19
CA PHE A 132 12.97 11.98 -18.48
C PHE A 132 13.17 12.71 -19.81
N ARG A 133 12.23 12.63 -20.77
CA ARG A 133 12.50 12.98 -22.18
C ARG A 133 11.94 14.33 -22.65
N LYS A 134 11.04 14.98 -21.89
CA LYS A 134 10.58 16.35 -22.21
C LYS A 134 10.34 17.19 -20.95
N LYS A 135 10.71 18.46 -21.05
CA LYS A 135 10.67 19.57 -20.09
C LYS A 135 9.29 19.86 -19.44
N GLU A 136 8.27 19.06 -19.78
CA GLU A 136 6.87 19.25 -19.36
C GLU A 136 6.48 18.34 -18.17
N ASP A 137 7.32 17.37 -17.77
CA ASP A 137 7.09 16.50 -16.59
C ASP A 137 5.69 15.84 -16.55
N LEU A 138 5.14 15.46 -17.71
CA LEU A 138 3.85 14.77 -17.80
C LEU A 138 4.07 13.26 -18.04
N THR A 139 3.48 12.43 -17.18
CA THR A 139 3.41 10.98 -17.42
C THR A 139 2.39 10.68 -18.53
N TRP A 140 2.44 9.48 -19.12
CA TRP A 140 1.49 9.11 -20.19
C TRP A 140 0.03 9.27 -19.76
N HIS A 141 -0.30 8.85 -18.54
CA HIS A 141 -1.65 8.99 -17.99
C HIS A 141 -2.03 10.44 -17.68
N ASP A 142 -1.07 11.29 -17.30
CA ASP A 142 -1.32 12.73 -17.07
C ASP A 142 -1.69 13.41 -18.40
N ARG A 143 -1.06 13.02 -19.52
CA ARG A 143 -1.37 13.54 -20.87
C ARG A 143 -2.70 13.02 -21.43
N PHE A 144 -3.02 11.74 -21.25
CA PHE A 144 -4.29 11.18 -21.72
C PHE A 144 -5.52 11.70 -20.95
N LEU A 145 -5.34 12.13 -19.71
CA LEU A 145 -6.43 12.59 -18.84
C LEU A 145 -6.45 14.11 -18.62
N GLY A 146 -5.57 14.87 -19.30
CA GLY A 146 -5.51 16.33 -19.15
C GLY A 146 -5.23 16.79 -17.72
N THR A 147 -4.39 16.07 -16.97
CA THR A 147 -4.07 16.43 -15.58
C THR A 147 -2.61 16.84 -15.42
N LYS A 148 -2.36 17.75 -14.48
CA LYS A 148 -1.01 18.23 -14.13
C LYS A 148 -0.78 18.05 -12.64
N VAL A 149 0.46 17.76 -12.26
CA VAL A 149 0.86 17.75 -10.84
C VAL A 149 1.71 18.98 -10.57
N LEU A 150 1.22 19.85 -9.71
CA LEU A 150 1.85 21.09 -9.31
C LEU A 150 2.52 20.95 -7.94
N THR A 151 3.60 21.70 -7.78
CA THR A 151 4.24 21.91 -6.48
C THR A 151 3.56 23.07 -5.78
N VAL A 152 2.93 22.83 -4.63
CA VAL A 152 2.19 23.86 -3.85
C VAL A 152 2.81 24.16 -2.48
N GLY A 153 3.76 23.34 -2.00
CA GLY A 153 4.39 23.53 -0.69
C GLY A 153 5.83 23.02 -0.63
N ASN A 154 6.35 22.80 0.58
CA ASN A 154 7.68 22.20 0.81
C ASN A 154 7.58 20.68 1.03
N PRO A 155 8.54 19.88 0.54
CA PRO A 155 8.50 18.43 0.66
C PRO A 155 8.96 17.90 2.03
N ILE A 156 9.42 18.78 2.94
CA ILE A 156 10.07 18.42 4.21
C ILE A 156 9.20 17.47 5.03
N TRP A 157 7.90 17.77 5.17
CA TRP A 157 6.98 16.92 5.92
C TRP A 157 6.83 15.52 5.32
N GLY A 158 6.78 15.43 3.99
CA GLY A 158 6.79 14.16 3.28
C GLY A 158 8.08 13.36 3.49
N ILE A 159 9.24 14.03 3.46
CA ILE A 159 10.54 13.37 3.70
C ILE A 159 10.62 12.85 5.14
N VAL A 160 10.27 13.69 6.12
CA VAL A 160 10.26 13.30 7.54
C VAL A 160 9.32 12.12 7.77
N ALA A 161 8.09 12.20 7.27
CA ALA A 161 7.12 11.12 7.38
C ALA A 161 7.63 9.82 6.72
N LEU A 162 8.26 9.90 5.55
CA LEU A 162 8.83 8.75 4.86
C LEU A 162 9.96 8.11 5.67
N VAL A 163 10.90 8.92 6.18
CA VAL A 163 12.03 8.42 6.98
C VAL A 163 11.53 7.76 8.27
N LEU A 164 10.67 8.43 9.03
CA LEU A 164 10.11 7.88 10.27
C LEU A 164 9.35 6.58 10.02
N LEU A 165 8.50 6.55 8.99
CA LEU A 165 7.73 5.36 8.66
C LEU A 165 8.62 4.21 8.19
N LYS A 166 9.72 4.50 7.46
CA LYS A 166 10.69 3.48 7.05
C LYS A 166 11.50 2.93 8.22
N ILE A 167 11.93 3.79 9.14
CA ILE A 167 12.60 3.35 10.38
C ILE A 167 11.65 2.45 11.17
N LEU A 168 10.39 2.86 11.35
CA LEU A 168 9.38 2.05 12.02
C LEU A 168 9.21 0.69 11.35
N PHE A 169 9.11 0.66 10.01
CA PHE A 169 8.94 -0.59 9.26
C PHE A 169 10.14 -1.54 9.43
N VAL A 170 11.37 -1.00 9.43
CA VAL A 170 12.59 -1.78 9.68
C VAL A 170 12.63 -2.31 11.12
N VAL A 171 12.26 -1.49 12.11
CA VAL A 171 12.20 -1.93 13.51
C VAL A 171 11.17 -3.05 13.68
N LEU A 172 9.98 -2.89 13.09
CA LEU A 172 8.93 -3.90 13.16
C LEU A 172 9.32 -5.19 12.42
N SER A 173 10.00 -5.09 11.27
CA SER A 173 10.46 -6.29 10.55
C SER A 173 11.56 -7.03 11.29
N VAL A 174 12.52 -6.31 11.90
CA VAL A 174 13.54 -6.92 12.76
C VAL A 174 12.87 -7.61 13.94
N TYR A 175 11.99 -6.93 14.66
CA TYR A 175 11.23 -7.52 15.77
C TYR A 175 10.46 -8.76 15.35
N PHE A 176 9.79 -8.72 14.21
CA PHE A 176 9.06 -9.87 13.67
C PHE A 176 10.00 -11.05 13.39
N ILE A 177 11.13 -10.81 12.71
CA ILE A 177 12.08 -11.86 12.33
C ILE A 177 12.78 -12.46 13.56
N THR A 178 13.13 -11.66 14.56
CA THR A 178 13.89 -12.14 15.73
C THR A 178 13.01 -12.60 16.87
N GLY A 179 11.82 -12.02 17.03
CA GLY A 179 10.94 -12.27 18.16
C GLY A 179 9.80 -13.23 17.85
N ILE A 180 9.15 -13.06 16.70
CA ILE A 180 7.91 -13.79 16.35
C ILE A 180 8.24 -15.01 15.50
N LEU A 181 8.91 -14.83 14.36
CA LEU A 181 9.15 -15.89 13.37
C LEU A 181 9.81 -17.16 13.92
N PRO A 182 10.83 -17.11 14.82
CA PRO A 182 11.47 -18.32 15.33
C PRO A 182 10.54 -19.16 16.21
N GLN A 183 9.54 -18.54 16.84
CA GLN A 183 8.54 -19.27 17.63
C GLN A 183 7.73 -20.23 16.75
N PHE A 184 7.52 -19.88 15.48
CA PHE A 184 6.83 -20.72 14.50
C PHE A 184 7.74 -21.81 13.95
N LEU A 185 8.97 -21.46 13.57
CA LEU A 185 9.92 -22.41 12.98
C LEU A 185 10.36 -23.52 13.95
N ASN A 186 10.31 -23.25 15.26
CA ASN A 186 10.76 -24.18 16.30
C ASN A 186 9.61 -24.95 16.99
N THR A 187 8.37 -24.89 16.48
CA THR A 187 7.29 -25.73 17.04
C THR A 187 7.53 -27.20 16.71
N PRO A 188 7.62 -28.11 17.71
CA PRO A 188 7.85 -29.52 17.46
C PRO A 188 6.67 -30.12 16.68
N PRO A 189 6.91 -31.07 15.76
CA PRO A 189 5.83 -31.70 15.01
C PRO A 189 4.82 -32.36 15.95
N VAL A 190 3.54 -32.27 15.61
CA VAL A 190 2.44 -32.91 16.35
C VAL A 190 2.81 -34.38 16.56
N ARG A 191 3.00 -34.78 17.83
CA ARG A 191 3.37 -36.15 18.18
C ARG A 191 2.28 -37.07 17.62
N ALA A 192 2.67 -38.01 16.74
CA ALA A 192 1.74 -38.98 16.19
C ALA A 192 0.94 -39.63 17.33
N MET A 193 -0.38 -39.73 17.18
CA MET A 193 -1.21 -40.42 18.16
C MET A 193 -0.60 -41.79 18.42
N PRO A 194 -0.51 -42.25 19.68
CA PRO A 194 -0.14 -43.63 19.95
C PRO A 194 -1.08 -44.51 19.13
N VAL A 195 -0.52 -45.35 18.26
CA VAL A 195 -1.29 -46.33 17.50
C VAL A 195 -2.06 -47.13 18.54
N LEU A 196 -3.39 -46.94 18.59
CA LEU A 196 -4.25 -47.78 19.42
C LEU A 196 -4.01 -49.20 18.92
N GLY A 197 -3.25 -49.97 19.69
CA GLY A 197 -3.04 -51.38 19.45
C GLY A 197 -4.39 -52.05 19.57
N TYR A 198 -5.07 -52.24 18.44
CA TYR A 198 -6.14 -53.21 18.35
C TYR A 198 -5.48 -54.57 18.56
N THR A 199 -5.37 -55.01 19.82
CA THR A 199 -5.27 -56.42 20.14
C THR A 199 -6.51 -57.06 19.54
N GLN A 200 -6.38 -57.66 18.36
CA GLN A 200 -7.40 -58.57 17.87
C GLN A 200 -7.52 -59.67 18.91
N SER A 201 -8.65 -59.69 19.62
CA SER A 201 -9.03 -60.83 20.44
C SER A 201 -9.32 -61.98 19.49
N VAL A 202 -8.32 -62.82 19.26
CA VAL A 202 -8.54 -64.17 18.75
C VAL A 202 -9.21 -64.96 19.88
N PHE A 203 -10.30 -65.63 19.53
CA PHE A 203 -11.16 -66.58 20.26
C PHE A 203 -12.57 -66.05 20.59
#